data_AF-A0A834FHL5-F1
#
_entry.id   AF-A0A834FHL5-F1
#
_cell.length_a   1.000
_cell.length_b   1.000
_cell.length_c   1.000
_cell.angle_alpha   90.00
_cell.angle_beta   90.00
_cell.angle_gamma   90.00
#
_symmetry.space_group_name_H-M   'P 1'
#
loop_
_entity.id
_entity.type
_entity.pdbx_description
1 polymer ?
#
loop_
_entity_poly.entity_id
_entity_poly.type
_entity_poly.pdbx_seq_one_letter_code
_entity_poly.pdbx_strand_id
1 'polypeptide(L)'
;MMPDEPAEAPPTHLMPPQNFVESLPLEMSVRIFGELDAESLCRASQTCRRWHAIIQQSEQLWRGQGLQVRAVCQREVDRDRSDGHSWKVTVVRNFARSRLKADWLTGRYSHVRSVAELRGRRMMPLDAETWGEILQAELDR
;
A
#
# COMPACT_ATOMS: atom_id res chain seq x y z
N MET A 1 -58.76 35.91 0.26
CA MET A 1 -57.50 35.96 -0.50
C MET A 1 -56.41 35.54 0.47
N MET A 2 -56.14 34.23 0.55
CA MET A 2 -55.06 33.70 1.38
C MET A 2 -53.80 33.68 0.51
N PRO A 3 -52.63 34.13 1.01
CA PRO A 3 -51.41 34.09 0.23
C PRO A 3 -50.94 32.65 0.07
N ASP A 4 -50.55 32.32 -1.16
CA ASP A 4 -49.91 31.07 -1.57
C ASP A 4 -48.63 30.85 -0.73
N GLU A 5 -48.60 29.76 0.02
CA GLU A 5 -47.41 29.29 0.73
C GLU A 5 -46.45 28.71 -0.31
N PRO A 6 -45.20 29.20 -0.43
CA PRO A 6 -44.30 28.71 -1.47
C PRO A 6 -43.91 27.27 -1.14
N ALA A 7 -44.19 26.35 -2.07
CA ALA A 7 -43.79 24.95 -1.99
C ALA A 7 -42.28 24.86 -1.71
N GLU A 8 -41.96 24.42 -0.49
CA GLU A 8 -40.60 24.18 -0.02
C GLU A 8 -39.92 23.18 -0.98
N ALA A 9 -38.84 23.63 -1.64
CA ALA A 9 -38.09 22.78 -2.55
C ALA A 9 -37.61 21.53 -1.79
N PRO A 10 -37.63 20.33 -2.40
CA PRO A 10 -37.28 19.10 -1.69
C PRO A 10 -35.87 19.22 -1.13
N PRO A 11 -35.60 18.75 0.10
CA PRO A 11 -34.27 18.82 0.68
C PRO A 11 -33.29 18.07 -0.23
N THR A 12 -32.27 18.78 -0.70
CA THR A 12 -31.15 18.25 -1.53
C THR A 12 -30.29 17.20 -0.82
N HIS A 13 -30.71 16.74 0.37
CA HIS A 13 -29.93 15.91 1.29
C HIS A 13 -30.12 14.40 1.17
N LEU A 14 -30.68 13.89 0.06
CA LEU A 14 -30.91 12.44 -0.11
C LEU A 14 -30.03 11.75 -1.15
N MET A 15 -29.10 12.46 -1.79
CA MET A 15 -28.17 11.80 -2.70
C MET A 15 -27.08 11.10 -1.88
N PRO A 16 -26.97 9.75 -1.92
CA PRO A 16 -25.85 9.07 -1.31
C PRO A 16 -24.55 9.64 -1.90
N PRO A 17 -23.50 9.81 -1.09
CA PRO A 17 -22.24 10.39 -1.56
C PRO A 17 -21.76 9.60 -2.78
N GLN A 18 -21.67 10.29 -3.92
CA GLN A 18 -21.30 9.67 -5.17
C GLN A 18 -19.87 9.18 -5.10
N ASN A 19 -19.66 7.94 -5.55
CA ASN A 19 -18.34 7.37 -5.58
C ASN A 19 -17.52 8.04 -6.69
N PHE A 20 -16.40 8.67 -6.34
CA PHE A 20 -15.61 9.45 -7.31
C PHE A 20 -15.18 8.63 -8.53
N VAL A 21 -14.97 7.32 -8.40
CA VAL A 21 -14.55 6.47 -9.53
C VAL A 21 -15.65 6.34 -10.59
N GLU A 22 -16.89 6.70 -10.26
CA GLU A 22 -18.04 6.73 -11.17
C GLU A 22 -18.15 8.05 -11.91
N SER A 23 -17.67 9.14 -11.30
CA SER A 23 -17.74 10.50 -11.85
C SER A 23 -16.46 10.93 -12.57
N LEU A 24 -15.31 10.36 -12.21
CA LEU A 24 -14.00 10.71 -12.78
C LEU A 24 -13.58 9.74 -13.90
N PRO A 25 -12.81 10.21 -14.89
CA PRO A 25 -12.08 9.34 -15.81
C PRO A 25 -11.22 8.32 -15.05
N LEU A 26 -11.01 7.15 -15.66
CA LEU A 26 -10.27 6.06 -15.06
C LEU A 26 -8.84 6.49 -14.69
N GLU A 27 -8.19 7.26 -15.56
CA GLU A 27 -6.83 7.74 -15.40
C GLU A 27 -6.69 8.62 -14.14
N MET A 28 -7.70 9.45 -13.86
CA MET A 28 -7.73 10.28 -12.66
C MET A 28 -7.94 9.43 -11.41
N SER A 29 -8.80 8.41 -11.50
CA SER A 29 -8.98 7.45 -10.40
C SER A 29 -7.69 6.69 -10.08
N VAL A 30 -6.97 6.24 -11.13
CA VAL A 30 -5.66 5.58 -11.00
C VAL A 30 -4.63 6.53 -10.40
N ARG A 31 -4.60 7.81 -10.78
CA ARG A 31 -3.70 8.80 -10.16
C ARG A 31 -3.99 8.98 -8.68
N ILE A 32 -5.25 9.13 -8.29
CA ILE A 32 -5.66 9.27 -6.88
C ILE A 32 -5.23 8.04 -6.07
N PHE A 33 -5.48 6.83 -6.58
CA PHE A 33 -5.00 5.61 -5.93
C PHE A 33 -3.47 5.52 -5.88
N GLY A 34 -2.77 6.13 -6.85
CA GLY A 34 -1.31 6.17 -6.90
C GLY A 34 -0.65 6.92 -5.75
N GLU A 35 -1.37 7.83 -5.09
CA GLU A 35 -0.90 8.58 -3.93
C GLU A 35 -0.97 7.77 -2.62
N LEU A 36 -1.65 6.62 -2.63
CA LEU A 36 -1.82 5.78 -1.45
C LEU A 36 -0.61 4.85 -1.24
N ASP A 37 -0.27 4.60 0.01
CA ASP A 37 0.68 3.54 0.35
C ASP A 37 0.04 2.15 0.15
N ALA A 38 0.88 1.11 0.08
CA ALA A 38 0.41 -0.27 -0.16
C ALA A 38 -0.67 -0.73 0.83
N GLU A 39 -0.58 -0.32 2.11
CA GLU A 39 -1.58 -0.69 3.11
C GLU A 39 -2.92 0.00 2.85
N SER A 40 -2.90 1.31 2.57
CA SER A 40 -4.10 2.07 2.23
C SER A 40 -4.70 1.61 0.90
N LEU A 41 -3.90 1.22 -0.09
CA LEU A 41 -4.36 0.57 -1.32
C LEU A 41 -5.09 -0.74 -1.05
N CYS A 42 -4.54 -1.59 -0.19
CA CYS A 42 -5.19 -2.84 0.22
C CYS A 42 -6.54 -2.57 0.89
N ARG A 43 -6.62 -1.59 1.79
CA ARG A 43 -7.88 -1.18 2.44
C ARG A 43 -8.86 -0.59 1.42
N ALA A 44 -8.40 0.29 0.54
CA ALA A 44 -9.20 0.88 -0.53
C ALA A 44 -9.79 -0.19 -1.46
N SER A 45 -9.03 -1.23 -1.80
CA SER A 45 -9.50 -2.32 -2.65
C SER A 45 -10.61 -3.19 -2.03
N GLN A 46 -10.88 -3.03 -0.74
CA GLN A 46 -11.94 -3.74 -0.02
C GLN A 46 -13.23 -2.92 0.11
N THR A 47 -13.25 -1.67 -0.35
CA THR A 47 -14.40 -0.77 -0.20
C THR A 47 -15.58 -1.17 -1.08
N CYS A 48 -15.35 -1.41 -2.37
CA CYS A 48 -16.37 -1.88 -3.32
C CYS A 48 -15.74 -2.61 -4.52
N ARG A 49 -16.56 -3.32 -5.30
CA ARG A 49 -16.11 -4.11 -6.45
C ARG A 49 -15.42 -3.26 -7.53
N ARG A 50 -15.85 -2.01 -7.72
CA ARG A 50 -15.27 -1.12 -8.73
C ARG A 50 -13.86 -0.66 -8.34
N TRP A 51 -13.67 -0.25 -7.08
CA TRP A 51 -12.35 0.10 -6.55
C TRP A 51 -11.42 -1.11 -6.57
N HIS A 52 -11.94 -2.27 -6.18
CA HIS A 52 -11.23 -3.53 -6.28
C HIS A 52 -10.73 -3.77 -7.70
N ALA A 53 -11.60 -3.69 -8.71
CA ALA A 53 -11.21 -3.91 -10.10
C ALA A 53 -10.12 -2.93 -10.57
N ILE A 54 -10.32 -1.63 -10.34
CA ILE A 54 -9.35 -0.58 -10.75
C ILE A 54 -7.99 -0.80 -10.10
N ILE A 55 -7.96 -1.02 -8.78
CA ILE A 55 -6.71 -1.19 -8.03
C ILE A 55 -6.01 -2.49 -8.43
N GLN A 56 -6.75 -3.61 -8.50
CA GLN A 56 -6.15 -4.93 -8.69
C GLN A 56 -5.66 -5.18 -10.13
N GLN A 57 -6.22 -4.47 -11.12
CA GLN A 57 -5.87 -4.64 -12.54
C GLN A 57 -4.85 -3.60 -13.04
N SER A 58 -4.55 -2.57 -12.25
CA SER A 58 -3.61 -1.51 -12.67
C SER A 58 -2.16 -1.89 -12.44
N GLU A 59 -1.48 -2.37 -13.48
CA GLU A 59 -0.03 -2.64 -13.43
C GLU A 59 0.79 -1.38 -13.08
N GLN A 60 0.34 -0.19 -13.48
CA GLN A 60 1.03 1.06 -13.15
C GLN A 60 1.03 1.32 -11.63
N LEU A 61 -0.09 1.11 -10.95
CA LEU A 61 -0.17 1.26 -9.48
C LEU A 61 0.80 0.32 -8.79
N TRP A 62 0.74 -0.96 -9.15
CA TRP A 62 1.60 -1.96 -8.53
C TRP A 62 3.07 -1.78 -8.89
N ARG A 63 3.38 -1.24 -10.08
CA ARG A 63 4.75 -0.85 -10.43
C ARG A 63 5.28 0.24 -9.51
N GLY A 64 4.49 1.27 -9.20
CA GLY A 64 4.88 2.32 -8.26
C GLY A 64 5.24 1.75 -6.88
N GLN A 65 4.37 0.90 -6.33
CA GLN A 65 4.61 0.20 -5.06
C GLN A 65 5.81 -0.75 -5.15
N GLY A 66 5.97 -1.42 -6.29
CA GLY A 66 7.09 -2.33 -6.56
C GLY A 66 8.43 -1.63 -6.53
N LEU A 67 8.53 -0.40 -7.02
CA LEU A 67 9.76 0.40 -6.94
C LEU A 67 10.11 0.76 -5.50
N GLN A 68 9.13 1.05 -4.65
CA GLN A 68 9.38 1.29 -3.22
C GLN A 68 9.89 0.03 -2.51
N VAL A 69 9.28 -1.13 -2.80
CA VAL A 69 9.74 -2.43 -2.28
C VAL A 69 11.16 -2.73 -2.78
N ARG A 70 11.44 -2.47 -4.06
CA ARG A 70 12.74 -2.69 -4.70
C ARG A 70 13.86 -1.86 -4.09
N ALA A 71 13.57 -0.66 -3.60
CA ALA A 71 14.57 0.18 -2.93
C ALA A 71 15.19 -0.49 -1.68
N VAL A 72 14.49 -1.47 -1.10
CA VAL A 72 14.93 -2.20 0.10
C VAL A 72 15.27 -3.67 -0.21
N CYS A 73 14.45 -4.31 -1.04
CA CYS A 73 14.56 -5.72 -1.43
C CYS A 73 14.87 -5.83 -2.94
N GLN A 74 15.96 -5.21 -3.38
CA GLN A 74 16.30 -5.17 -4.80
C GLN A 74 16.45 -6.58 -5.39
N ARG A 75 17.23 -7.44 -4.73
CA ARG A 75 17.53 -8.81 -5.18
C ARG A 75 16.26 -9.64 -5.37
N GLU A 76 15.35 -9.59 -4.39
CA GLU A 76 14.11 -10.37 -4.44
C GLU A 76 13.17 -9.85 -5.51
N VAL A 77 13.04 -8.53 -5.64
CA VAL A 77 12.19 -7.92 -6.67
C VAL A 77 12.76 -8.23 -8.06
N ASP A 78 14.05 -8.03 -8.29
CA ASP A 78 14.68 -8.26 -9.59
C ASP A 78 14.54 -9.73 -10.02
N ARG A 79 14.65 -10.68 -9.07
CA ARG A 79 14.38 -12.11 -9.32
C ARG A 79 12.92 -12.37 -9.70
N ASP A 80 11.96 -11.89 -8.92
CA ASP A 80 10.55 -12.08 -9.25
C ASP A 80 10.20 -11.46 -10.62
N ARG A 81 10.85 -10.34 -10.99
CA ARG A 81 10.72 -9.72 -12.31
C ARG A 81 11.33 -10.58 -13.43
N SER A 82 12.52 -11.16 -13.22
CA SER A 82 13.15 -12.07 -14.19
C SER A 82 12.34 -13.34 -14.39
N ASP A 83 11.67 -13.81 -13.34
CA ASP A 83 10.80 -14.99 -13.36
C ASP A 83 9.43 -14.70 -14.03
N GLY A 84 9.21 -13.48 -14.52
CA GLY A 84 8.02 -13.10 -15.28
C GLY A 84 6.78 -12.82 -14.42
N HIS A 85 6.93 -12.65 -13.11
CA HIS A 85 5.79 -12.29 -12.26
C HIS A 85 5.27 -10.88 -12.58
N SER A 86 3.97 -10.63 -12.35
CA SER A 86 3.40 -9.28 -12.46
C SER A 86 3.84 -8.40 -11.30
N TRP A 87 3.75 -7.06 -11.45
CA TRP A 87 4.18 -6.16 -10.37
C TRP A 87 3.39 -6.39 -9.07
N LYS A 88 2.09 -6.68 -9.20
CA LYS A 88 1.25 -7.03 -8.05
C LYS A 88 1.79 -8.25 -7.31
N VAL A 89 2.08 -9.33 -8.03
CA VAL A 89 2.60 -10.57 -7.42
C VAL A 89 3.94 -10.31 -6.75
N THR A 90 4.84 -9.58 -7.43
CA THR A 90 6.15 -9.19 -6.87
C THR A 90 6.01 -8.35 -5.59
N VAL A 91 5.11 -7.37 -5.56
CA VAL A 91 4.87 -6.56 -4.35
C VAL A 91 4.34 -7.44 -3.22
N VAL A 92 3.28 -8.21 -3.46
CA VAL A 92 2.65 -9.04 -2.42
C VAL A 92 3.62 -10.04 -1.80
N ARG A 93 4.49 -10.66 -2.61
CA ARG A 93 5.50 -11.63 -2.14
C ARG A 93 6.58 -10.98 -1.26
N ASN A 94 6.95 -9.73 -1.55
CA ASN A 94 8.11 -9.09 -0.93
C ASN A 94 7.75 -8.00 0.09
N PHE A 95 6.49 -7.57 0.17
CA PHE A 95 6.08 -6.44 1.00
C PHE A 95 6.43 -6.62 2.48
N ALA A 96 6.07 -7.77 3.07
CA ALA A 96 6.36 -8.03 4.49
C ALA A 96 7.87 -8.03 4.77
N ARG A 97 8.66 -8.64 3.89
CA ARG A 97 10.13 -8.68 3.99
C ARG A 97 10.72 -7.28 3.87
N SER A 98 10.29 -6.51 2.87
CA SER A 98 10.72 -5.13 2.65
C SER A 98 10.44 -4.24 3.86
N ARG A 99 9.24 -4.34 4.44
CA ARG A 99 8.87 -3.57 5.65
C ARG A 99 9.74 -3.94 6.84
N LEU A 100 9.93 -5.24 7.09
CA LEU A 100 10.76 -5.70 8.20
C LEU A 100 12.22 -5.27 8.01
N LYS A 101 12.79 -5.49 6.83
CA LYS A 101 14.16 -5.09 6.49
C LYS A 101 14.35 -3.57 6.61
N ALA A 102 13.40 -2.77 6.12
CA ALA A 102 13.44 -1.31 6.25
C ALA A 102 13.44 -0.86 7.72
N ASP A 103 12.60 -1.47 8.56
CA ASP A 103 12.56 -1.16 9.99
C ASP A 103 13.91 -1.46 10.67
N TRP A 104 14.56 -2.57 10.32
CA TRP A 104 15.92 -2.88 10.79
C TRP A 104 16.95 -1.87 10.30
N LEU A 105 17.00 -1.60 8.99
CA LEU A 105 17.97 -0.69 8.38
C LEU A 105 17.82 0.76 8.87
N THR A 106 16.60 1.18 9.21
CA THR A 106 16.35 2.51 9.80
C THR A 106 16.75 2.60 11.26
N GLY A 107 17.09 1.47 11.91
CA GLY A 107 17.48 1.40 13.31
C GLY A 107 16.31 1.36 14.28
N ARG A 108 15.09 1.06 13.80
CA ARG A 108 13.90 0.95 14.67
C ARG A 108 14.08 -0.14 15.73
N TYR A 109 14.89 -1.14 15.43
CA TYR A 109 15.19 -2.27 16.30
C TYR A 109 16.66 -2.29 16.76
N SER A 110 17.36 -1.15 16.70
CA SER A 110 18.69 -1.03 17.31
C SER A 110 18.58 -1.19 18.83
N HIS A 111 19.61 -1.77 19.45
CA HIS A 111 19.70 -1.95 20.91
C HIS A 111 18.55 -2.76 21.56
N VAL A 112 17.90 -3.67 20.83
CA VAL A 112 16.90 -4.58 21.41
C VAL A 112 17.53 -5.39 22.54
N ARG A 113 17.02 -5.23 23.77
CA ARG A 113 17.59 -5.89 24.97
C ARG A 113 16.88 -7.20 25.31
N SER A 114 15.68 -7.38 24.77
CA SER A 114 14.84 -8.54 25.07
C SER A 114 13.89 -8.87 23.93
N VAL A 115 13.50 -10.14 23.83
CA VAL A 115 12.45 -10.58 22.89
C VAL A 115 11.10 -9.91 23.19
N ALA A 116 10.86 -9.46 24.42
CA ALA A 116 9.62 -8.80 24.81
C ALA A 116 9.40 -7.49 24.03
N GLU A 117 10.47 -6.76 23.69
CA GLU A 117 10.42 -5.51 22.91
C GLU A 117 9.97 -5.74 21.45
N LEU A 118 10.13 -6.96 20.95
CA LEU A 118 9.74 -7.37 19.61
C LEU A 118 8.34 -8.00 19.57
N ARG A 119 7.69 -8.20 20.73
CA ARG A 119 6.33 -8.78 20.79
C ARG A 119 5.33 -7.89 20.07
N GLY A 120 4.40 -8.52 19.35
CA GLY A 120 3.40 -7.82 18.54
C GLY A 120 3.91 -7.31 17.19
N ARG A 121 5.21 -7.45 16.89
CA ARG A 121 5.76 -7.23 15.56
C ARG A 121 5.77 -8.53 14.77
N ARG A 122 5.41 -8.45 13.49
CA ARG A 122 5.48 -9.60 12.58
C ARG A 122 6.93 -9.82 12.17
N MET A 123 7.65 -10.62 12.96
CA MET A 123 8.99 -11.07 12.61
C MET A 123 8.88 -12.24 11.64
N MET A 124 9.53 -12.14 10.49
CA MET A 124 9.64 -13.24 9.54
C MET A 124 11.10 -13.67 9.41
N PRO A 125 11.36 -14.95 9.07
CA PRO A 125 12.72 -15.39 8.80
C PRO A 125 13.34 -14.58 7.66
N LEU A 126 14.56 -14.10 7.88
CA LEU A 126 15.41 -13.49 6.86
C LEU A 126 16.58 -14.42 6.58
N ASP A 127 17.08 -14.44 5.35
CA ASP A 127 18.25 -15.21 4.96
C ASP A 127 19.55 -14.59 5.50
N ALA A 128 20.63 -15.37 5.46
CA ALA A 128 21.93 -14.98 5.98
C ALA A 128 22.48 -13.72 5.29
N GLU A 129 22.23 -13.55 3.99
CA GLU A 129 22.69 -12.40 3.22
C GLU A 129 21.98 -11.12 3.70
N THR A 130 20.66 -11.19 3.87
CA THR A 130 19.85 -10.09 4.41
C THR A 130 20.25 -9.72 5.83
N TRP A 131 20.53 -10.70 6.68
CA TRP A 131 21.05 -10.43 8.03
C TRP A 131 22.45 -9.81 7.99
N GLY A 132 23.30 -10.21 7.04
CA GLY A 132 24.61 -9.60 6.84
C GLY A 132 24.51 -8.11 6.48
N GLU A 133 23.59 -7.76 5.57
CA GLU A 133 23.31 -6.35 5.23
C GLU A 133 22.82 -5.54 6.44
N ILE A 134 21.90 -6.11 7.23
CA ILE A 134 21.38 -5.45 8.45
C ILE A 134 22.49 -5.26 9.48
N LEU A 135 23.31 -6.29 9.71
CA LEU A 135 24.42 -6.22 10.66
C LEU A 135 25.43 -5.14 10.25
N GLN A 136 25.79 -5.09 8.96
CA GLN A 136 26.70 -4.06 8.47
C GLN A 136 26.14 -2.66 8.71
N ALA A 137 24.86 -2.44 8.40
CA ALA A 137 24.20 -1.14 8.63
C ALA A 137 24.14 -0.75 10.12
N GLU A 138 24.10 -1.72 11.04
CA GLU A 138 24.16 -1.45 12.48
C GLU A 138 25.58 -1.14 12.96
N LEU A 139 26.61 -1.76 12.37
CA LEU A 139 28.02 -1.48 12.68
C LEU A 139 28.48 -0.11 12.17
N ASP A 140 27.93 0.34 11.04
CA ASP A 140 28.28 1.63 10.41
C ASP A 140 27.59 2.85 11.07
N ARG A 141 26.73 2.62 12.07
CA ARG A 141 25.91 3.65 12.72
C ARG A 141 26.62 4.32 13.89
#